data_AF-A0A352SRQ8-F1
#
_entry.id   AF-A0A352SRQ8-F1
#
_cell.length_a   1.000
_cell.length_b   1.000
_cell.length_c   1.000
_cell.angle_alpha   90.00
_cell.angle_beta   90.00
_cell.angle_gamma   90.00
#
_symmetry.space_group_name_H-M   'P 1'
#
loop_
_entity.id
_entity.type
_entity.pdbx_description
1 polymer ?
#
loop_
_entity_poly.entity_id
_entity_poly.type
_entity_poly.pdbx_seq_one_letter_code
_entity_poly.pdbx_strand_id
1 'polypeptide(L)'
;DPDASRTVLTQGLPASPGAASGEIVLSADRAEELAAGGKQVILVRLETSPEDIHGMHAAAGILTARGGMTSHAAVVARGMGRACVSGAGDLRFDETSGKVYIRDHELSEGDIITIDGGTGEVFSGSVKTVQPEMSGAFATVMAWADDTRRMAVRTNAETPADARTAVDFGAEGIGLCR
;
A
#
# COMPACT_ATOMS: atom_id res chain seq x y z
N ASP A 1 -11.56 -4.53 -7.96
CA ASP A 1 -12.76 -4.82 -8.75
C ASP A 1 -13.83 -3.77 -8.42
N PRO A 2 -14.28 -2.93 -9.37
CA PRO A 2 -15.32 -1.92 -9.16
C PRO A 2 -16.65 -2.48 -8.62
N ASP A 3 -16.95 -3.76 -8.86
CA ASP A 3 -18.25 -4.39 -8.55
C ASP A 3 -18.27 -5.20 -7.24
N ALA A 4 -17.17 -5.23 -6.48
CA ALA A 4 -17.14 -5.91 -5.18
C ALA A 4 -18.05 -5.19 -4.17
N SER A 5 -18.84 -5.93 -3.39
CA SER A 5 -19.59 -5.37 -2.26
C SER A 5 -18.60 -4.86 -1.20
N ARG A 6 -18.38 -3.55 -1.19
CA ARG A 6 -17.39 -2.90 -0.34
C ARG A 6 -18.08 -2.31 0.88
N THR A 7 -17.81 -2.85 2.06
CA THR A 7 -18.16 -2.19 3.32
C THR A 7 -17.08 -1.17 3.64
N VAL A 8 -17.33 0.10 3.32
CA VAL A 8 -16.45 1.21 3.67
C VAL A 8 -16.49 1.42 5.18
N LEU A 9 -15.35 1.23 5.84
CA LEU A 9 -15.19 1.45 7.27
C LEU A 9 -14.99 2.94 7.57
N THR A 10 -14.10 3.59 6.83
CA THR A 10 -13.82 5.03 6.96
C THR A 10 -13.13 5.55 5.69
N GLN A 11 -12.91 6.86 5.66
CA GLN A 11 -12.14 7.54 4.62
C GLN A 11 -11.16 8.52 5.30
N GLY A 12 -9.88 8.40 4.95
CA GLY A 12 -8.82 9.33 5.31
C GLY A 12 -8.35 10.13 4.10
N LEU A 13 -7.14 10.67 4.20
CA LEU A 13 -6.48 11.38 3.13
C LEU A 13 -5.72 10.40 2.20
N PRO A 14 -5.86 10.55 0.87
CA PRO A 14 -5.18 9.71 -0.12
C PRO A 14 -3.68 10.04 -0.19
N ALA A 15 -2.91 9.54 0.76
CA ALA A 15 -1.53 9.96 0.97
C ALA A 15 -0.57 9.39 -0.08
N SER A 16 -0.73 8.12 -0.45
CA SER A 16 0.11 7.46 -1.46
C SER A 16 -0.76 6.50 -2.28
N PRO A 17 -0.76 6.62 -3.62
CA PRO A 17 -1.65 5.85 -4.48
C PRO A 17 -1.36 4.34 -4.40
N GLY A 18 -2.39 3.55 -4.74
CA GLY A 18 -2.32 2.08 -4.75
C GLY A 18 -3.38 1.46 -3.85
N ALA A 19 -3.64 0.17 -4.06
CA ALA A 19 -4.56 -0.60 -3.24
C ALA A 19 -3.81 -1.77 -2.58
N ALA A 20 -4.00 -1.95 -1.27
CA ALA A 20 -3.35 -3.00 -0.50
C ALA A 20 -4.35 -3.67 0.43
N SER A 21 -4.30 -5.00 0.50
CA SER A 21 -5.10 -5.80 1.43
C SER A 21 -4.19 -6.64 2.31
N GLY A 22 -4.51 -6.76 3.59
CA GLY A 22 -3.70 -7.52 4.53
C GLY A 22 -4.30 -7.57 5.93
N GLU A 23 -3.68 -8.39 6.77
CA GLU A 23 -3.95 -8.47 8.21
C GLU A 23 -3.54 -7.16 8.89
N ILE A 24 -4.39 -6.62 9.77
CA ILE A 24 -4.04 -5.49 10.62
C ILE A 24 -2.87 -5.88 11.52
N VAL A 25 -1.84 -5.04 11.56
CA VAL A 25 -0.72 -5.13 12.51
C VAL A 25 -0.50 -3.79 13.19
N LEU A 26 -0.21 -3.82 14.50
CA LEU A 26 -0.17 -2.61 15.33
C LEU A 26 1.26 -2.14 15.68
N SER A 27 2.26 -2.98 15.39
CA SER A 27 3.68 -2.66 15.59
C SER A 27 4.50 -2.92 14.33
N ALA A 28 5.58 -2.14 14.19
CA ALA A 28 6.51 -2.28 13.08
C ALA A 28 7.25 -3.63 13.11
N ASP A 29 7.68 -4.09 14.30
CA ASP A 29 8.32 -5.39 14.49
C ASP A 29 7.40 -6.53 14.02
N ARG A 30 6.11 -6.47 14.39
CA ARG A 30 5.15 -7.50 14.03
C ARG A 30 4.85 -7.51 12.53
N ALA A 31 4.83 -6.34 11.90
CA ALA A 31 4.71 -6.22 10.46
C ALA A 31 5.86 -6.94 9.73
N GLU A 32 7.08 -6.76 10.20
CA GLU A 32 8.27 -7.41 9.63
C GLU A 32 8.25 -8.93 9.83
N GLU A 33 7.95 -9.41 11.03
CA GLU A 33 7.84 -10.84 11.32
C GLU A 33 6.81 -11.55 10.44
N LEU A 34 5.62 -10.97 10.30
CA LEU A 34 4.53 -11.56 9.52
C LEU A 34 4.81 -11.49 8.03
N ALA A 35 5.37 -10.39 7.55
CA ALA A 35 5.79 -10.24 6.16
C ALA A 35 6.91 -11.23 5.79
N ALA A 36 7.87 -11.47 6.68
CA ALA A 36 8.90 -12.49 6.49
C ALA A 36 8.30 -13.91 6.42
N GLY A 37 7.17 -14.14 7.09
CA GLY A 37 6.35 -15.36 6.97
C GLY A 37 5.49 -15.44 5.70
N GLY A 38 5.58 -14.45 4.80
CA GLY A 38 4.83 -14.40 3.54
C GLY A 38 3.40 -13.87 3.65
N LYS A 39 2.99 -13.34 4.81
CA LYS A 39 1.67 -12.73 5.00
C LYS A 39 1.66 -11.29 4.49
N GLN A 40 0.54 -10.88 3.91
CA GLN A 40 0.30 -9.47 3.57
C GLN A 40 -0.27 -8.77 4.81
N VAL A 41 0.33 -7.65 5.18
CA VAL A 41 -0.04 -6.91 6.40
C VAL A 41 -0.28 -5.43 6.11
N ILE A 42 -1.19 -4.82 6.86
CA ILE A 42 -1.46 -3.39 6.85
C ILE A 42 -1.02 -2.82 8.20
N LEU A 43 -0.01 -1.97 8.17
CA LEU A 43 0.49 -1.32 9.38
C LEU A 43 -0.46 -0.19 9.80
N VAL A 44 -1.14 -0.39 10.93
CA VAL A 44 -2.10 0.56 11.48
C VAL A 44 -1.49 1.26 12.70
N ARG A 45 -1.32 2.58 12.62
CA ARG A 45 -0.67 3.38 13.68
C ARG A 45 -1.46 4.65 13.97
N LEU A 46 -1.26 5.25 15.14
CA LEU A 46 -1.79 6.58 15.41
C LEU A 46 -1.07 7.61 14.51
N GLU A 47 0.25 7.59 14.59
CA GLU A 47 1.22 8.32 13.77
C GLU A 47 2.43 7.41 13.60
N THR A 48 3.15 7.54 12.50
CA THR A 48 4.43 6.83 12.29
C THR A 48 5.61 7.72 12.68
N SER A 49 6.69 7.13 13.17
CA SER A 49 7.98 7.76 13.40
C SER A 49 9.09 7.13 12.55
N PRO A 50 10.31 7.70 12.52
CA PRO A 50 11.46 7.08 11.85
C PRO A 50 11.80 5.68 12.36
N GLU A 51 11.40 5.33 13.58
CA GLU A 51 11.61 4.00 14.17
C GLU A 51 10.74 2.95 13.48
N ASP A 52 9.60 3.33 12.92
CA ASP A 52 8.67 2.42 12.25
C ASP A 52 9.11 2.04 10.81
N ILE A 53 10.24 2.56 10.30
CA ILE A 53 10.65 2.43 8.88
C ILE A 53 10.72 0.98 8.40
N HIS A 54 11.25 0.07 9.23
CA HIS A 54 11.41 -1.35 8.86
C HIS A 54 10.02 -2.01 8.66
N GLY A 55 9.08 -1.77 9.58
CA GLY A 55 7.70 -2.23 9.45
C GLY A 55 6.95 -1.58 8.29
N MET A 56 7.18 -0.28 8.03
CA MET A 56 6.60 0.42 6.88
C MET A 56 7.07 -0.18 5.54
N HIS A 57 8.32 -0.61 5.46
CA HIS A 57 8.87 -1.26 4.26
C HIS A 57 8.30 -2.67 4.07
N ALA A 58 8.15 -3.41 5.17
CA ALA A 58 7.60 -4.76 5.19
C ALA A 58 6.09 -4.81 4.88
N ALA A 59 5.34 -3.79 5.30
CA ALA A 59 3.88 -3.75 5.11
C ALA A 59 3.47 -3.57 3.63
N ALA A 60 2.34 -4.18 3.28
CA ALA A 60 1.70 -3.98 1.97
C ALA A 60 1.11 -2.58 1.83
N GLY A 61 0.66 -2.01 2.95
CA GLY A 61 0.09 -0.68 3.03
C GLY A 61 0.11 -0.12 4.45
N ILE A 62 -0.09 1.20 4.56
CA ILE A 62 0.01 1.94 5.81
C ILE A 62 -1.30 2.73 6.04
N LEU A 63 -1.83 2.63 7.25
CA LEU A 63 -3.02 3.37 7.69
C LEU A 63 -2.68 4.14 8.97
N THR A 64 -2.88 5.47 8.96
CA THR A 64 -2.70 6.28 10.16
C THR A 64 -3.96 7.02 10.57
N ALA A 65 -4.22 7.09 11.88
CA ALA A 65 -5.33 7.88 12.44
C ALA A 65 -5.09 9.39 12.31
N ARG A 66 -3.84 9.81 12.44
CA ARG A 66 -3.40 11.20 12.37
C ARG A 66 -2.35 11.39 11.29
N GLY A 67 -2.06 12.65 11.00
CA GLY A 67 -1.13 13.07 9.96
C GLY A 67 -1.84 13.52 8.68
N GLY A 68 -1.25 14.52 8.03
CA GLY A 68 -1.72 15.05 6.75
C GLY A 68 -0.98 14.46 5.56
N MET A 69 -1.23 15.06 4.39
CA MET A 69 -0.58 14.72 3.11
C MET A 69 0.94 14.86 3.13
N THR A 70 1.51 15.63 4.06
CA THR A 70 2.96 15.85 4.24
C THR A 70 3.49 15.20 5.52
N SER A 71 2.72 14.31 6.15
CA SER A 71 3.17 13.56 7.33
C SER A 71 4.30 12.58 7.00
N HIS A 72 4.99 12.12 8.04
CA HIS A 72 6.02 11.08 7.91
C HIS A 72 5.52 9.87 7.11
N ALA A 73 4.35 9.32 7.49
CA ALA A 73 3.73 8.20 6.80
C ALA A 73 3.53 8.48 5.30
N ALA A 74 2.96 9.65 4.96
CA ALA A 74 2.65 10.01 3.59
C ALA A 74 3.91 10.17 2.71
N VAL A 75 4.94 10.83 3.23
CA VAL A 75 6.18 11.07 2.48
C VAL A 75 6.94 9.77 2.25
N VAL A 76 7.09 8.96 3.30
CA VAL A 76 7.84 7.70 3.24
C VAL A 76 7.10 6.68 2.37
N ALA A 77 5.78 6.54 2.53
CA ALA A 77 5.00 5.59 1.73
C ALA A 77 5.04 5.90 0.23
N ARG A 78 4.98 7.19 -0.15
CA ARG A 78 5.15 7.60 -1.56
C ARG A 78 6.53 7.27 -2.10
N GLY A 79 7.57 7.50 -1.30
CA GLY A 79 8.95 7.14 -1.68
C GLY A 79 9.14 5.63 -1.90
N MET A 80 8.37 4.81 -1.19
CA MET A 80 8.41 3.35 -1.27
C MET A 80 7.39 2.75 -2.25
N GLY A 81 6.51 3.56 -2.85
CA GLY A 81 5.43 3.07 -3.71
C GLY A 81 4.40 2.20 -2.99
N ARG A 82 4.22 2.38 -1.67
CA ARG A 82 3.23 1.65 -0.87
C ARG A 82 1.93 2.43 -0.79
N ALA A 83 0.80 1.72 -0.78
CA ALA A 83 -0.50 2.32 -0.55
C ALA A 83 -0.54 2.94 0.85
N CYS A 84 -1.00 4.19 0.95
CA CYS A 84 -1.10 4.86 2.25
C CYS A 84 -2.36 5.70 2.34
N VAL A 85 -3.09 5.51 3.43
CA VAL A 85 -4.19 6.37 3.86
C VAL A 85 -3.80 7.01 5.17
N SER A 86 -3.69 8.34 5.21
CA SER A 86 -3.30 9.06 6.42
C SER A 86 -4.44 9.88 7.00
N GLY A 87 -4.45 10.12 8.30
CA GLY A 87 -5.44 11.01 8.91
C GLY A 87 -6.86 10.44 8.90
N ALA A 88 -7.01 9.12 9.01
CA ALA A 88 -8.30 8.46 9.20
C ALA A 88 -8.79 8.72 10.64
N GLY A 89 -9.34 9.91 10.89
CA GLY A 89 -9.67 10.40 12.24
C GLY A 89 -10.74 9.59 12.99
N ASP A 90 -11.50 8.74 12.27
CA ASP A 90 -12.46 7.79 12.87
C ASP A 90 -11.79 6.58 13.53
N LEU A 91 -10.47 6.41 13.33
CA LEU A 91 -9.70 5.31 13.87
C LEU A 91 -9.29 5.58 15.33
N ARG A 92 -9.65 4.66 16.21
CA ARG A 92 -9.34 4.71 17.64
C ARG A 92 -8.67 3.42 18.09
N PHE A 93 -7.71 3.55 18.99
CA PHE A 93 -7.03 2.42 19.61
C PHE A 93 -7.48 2.32 21.07
N ASP A 94 -7.76 1.09 21.51
CA ASP A 94 -7.82 0.76 22.91
C ASP A 94 -6.60 -0.10 23.25
N GLU A 95 -5.58 0.56 23.80
CA GLU A 95 -4.33 -0.08 24.21
C GLU A 95 -4.53 -1.11 25.32
N THR A 96 -5.62 -1.00 26.09
CA THR A 96 -5.89 -1.91 27.21
C THR A 96 -6.47 -3.24 26.70
N SER A 97 -7.31 -3.19 25.67
CA SER A 97 -7.94 -4.37 25.08
C SER A 97 -7.26 -4.89 23.81
N GLY A 98 -6.32 -4.13 23.24
CA GLY A 98 -5.66 -4.46 21.98
C GLY A 98 -6.57 -4.32 20.75
N LYS A 99 -7.68 -3.58 20.88
CA LYS A 99 -8.69 -3.43 19.84
C LYS A 99 -8.52 -2.14 19.05
N VAL A 100 -8.85 -2.21 17.76
CA VAL A 100 -8.94 -1.08 16.85
C VAL A 100 -10.41 -0.84 16.53
N TYR A 101 -10.87 0.38 16.73
CA TYR A 101 -12.22 0.77 16.38
C TYR A 101 -12.17 1.72 15.19
N ILE A 102 -12.98 1.43 14.17
CA ILE A 102 -13.20 2.32 13.04
C ILE A 102 -14.70 2.60 12.97
N ARG A 103 -15.11 3.80 13.40
CA ARG A 103 -16.52 4.15 13.63
C ARG A 103 -17.21 3.13 14.55
N ASP A 104 -18.20 2.42 14.03
CA ASP A 104 -19.01 1.42 14.76
C ASP A 104 -18.46 -0.01 14.61
N HIS A 105 -17.32 -0.18 13.92
CA HIS A 105 -16.70 -1.48 13.71
C HIS A 105 -15.58 -1.72 14.72
N GLU A 106 -15.68 -2.84 15.43
CA GLU A 106 -14.63 -3.37 16.28
C GLU A 106 -13.77 -4.35 15.47
N LEU A 107 -12.48 -4.07 15.38
CA LEU A 107 -11.48 -4.86 14.68
C LEU A 107 -10.35 -5.21 15.66
N SER A 108 -9.64 -6.28 15.36
CA SER A 108 -8.49 -6.76 16.13
C SER A 108 -7.28 -6.96 15.22
N GLU A 109 -6.11 -7.04 15.84
CA GLU A 109 -4.90 -7.47 15.14
C GLU A 109 -5.13 -8.84 14.48
N GLY A 110 -4.75 -8.98 13.21
CA GLY A 110 -5.04 -10.16 12.39
C GLY A 110 -6.29 -10.06 11.50
N ASP A 111 -7.21 -9.14 11.77
CA ASP A 111 -8.37 -8.93 10.90
C ASP A 111 -7.93 -8.37 9.54
N ILE A 112 -8.59 -8.80 8.47
CA ILE A 112 -8.24 -8.36 7.12
C ILE A 112 -8.95 -7.05 6.79
N ILE A 113 -8.18 -6.06 6.34
CA ILE A 113 -8.70 -4.82 5.76
C ILE A 113 -8.07 -4.57 4.39
N THR A 114 -8.72 -3.71 3.61
CA THR A 114 -8.16 -3.17 2.38
C THR A 114 -8.12 -1.66 2.45
N ILE A 115 -7.01 -1.07 2.03
CA ILE A 115 -6.87 0.38 1.87
C ILE A 115 -6.71 0.74 0.39
N ASP A 116 -7.35 1.82 -0.02
CA ASP A 116 -7.13 2.48 -1.31
C ASP A 116 -6.51 3.85 -1.03
N GLY A 117 -5.20 3.95 -1.25
CA GLY A 117 -4.46 5.19 -1.05
C GLY A 117 -4.64 6.21 -2.18
N GLY A 118 -5.36 5.86 -3.25
CA GLY A 118 -5.78 6.79 -4.30
C GLY A 118 -7.07 7.54 -3.95
N THR A 119 -8.05 6.87 -3.34
CA THR A 119 -9.33 7.50 -2.90
C THR A 119 -9.33 7.88 -1.41
N GLY A 120 -8.43 7.32 -0.62
CA GLY A 120 -8.38 7.46 0.83
C GLY A 120 -9.33 6.51 1.57
N GLU A 121 -9.98 5.59 0.87
CA GLU A 121 -10.99 4.70 1.45
C GLU A 121 -10.37 3.48 2.16
N VAL A 122 -10.99 3.08 3.26
CA VAL A 122 -10.65 1.87 4.02
C VAL A 122 -11.86 0.94 4.03
N PHE A 123 -11.65 -0.32 3.65
CA PHE A 123 -12.70 -1.33 3.51
C PHE A 123 -12.48 -2.49 4.47
N SER A 124 -13.58 -3.07 4.93
CA SER A 124 -13.55 -4.34 5.66
C SER A 124 -13.27 -5.50 4.71
N GLY A 125 -12.43 -6.43 5.13
CA GLY A 125 -12.09 -7.63 4.37
C GLY A 125 -11.09 -7.38 3.23
N SER A 126 -10.86 -8.43 2.46
CA SER A 126 -10.03 -8.36 1.25
C SER A 126 -10.89 -7.97 0.06
N VAL A 127 -10.54 -6.85 -0.58
CA VAL A 127 -11.06 -6.49 -1.89
C VAL A 127 -10.03 -6.93 -2.93
N LYS A 128 -10.47 -7.66 -3.95
CA LYS A 128 -9.58 -8.07 -5.05
C LYS A 128 -9.00 -6.82 -5.72
N THR A 129 -7.69 -6.66 -5.58
CA THR A 129 -6.91 -5.69 -6.34
C THR A 129 -6.85 -6.15 -7.79
N VAL A 130 -6.98 -5.20 -8.70
CA VAL A 130 -6.82 -5.44 -10.14
C VAL A 130 -5.46 -4.88 -10.49
N GLN A 131 -4.60 -5.69 -11.11
CA GLN A 131 -3.36 -5.16 -11.64
C GLN A 131 -3.69 -4.15 -12.75
N PRO A 132 -3.13 -2.93 -12.70
CA PRO A 132 -3.37 -1.95 -13.74
C PRO A 132 -2.88 -2.49 -15.08
N GLU A 133 -3.77 -2.55 -16.06
CA GLU A 133 -3.43 -2.97 -17.43
C GLU A 133 -2.83 -1.81 -18.22
N MET A 134 -1.80 -2.09 -19.02
CA MET A 134 -1.25 -1.17 -20.02
C MET A 134 -2.21 -1.01 -21.21
N SER A 135 -3.40 -0.43 -20.99
CA SER A 135 -4.46 -0.37 -22.01
C SER A 135 -4.96 1.05 -22.29
N GLY A 136 -5.62 1.19 -23.44
CA GLY A 136 -6.25 2.43 -23.88
C GLY A 136 -5.28 3.61 -24.01
N ALA A 137 -5.64 4.76 -23.42
CA ALA A 137 -4.87 5.99 -23.51
C ALA A 137 -3.46 5.87 -22.93
N PHE A 138 -3.27 5.02 -21.90
CA PHE A 138 -1.97 4.85 -21.28
C PHE A 138 -0.98 4.17 -22.22
N ALA A 139 -1.40 3.11 -22.92
CA ALA A 139 -0.58 2.44 -23.93
C ALA A 139 -0.18 3.40 -25.06
N THR A 140 -1.09 4.26 -25.51
CA THR A 140 -0.81 5.26 -26.54
C THR A 140 0.27 6.25 -26.11
N VAL A 141 0.18 6.77 -24.88
CA VAL A 141 1.18 7.70 -24.34
C VAL A 141 2.54 7.01 -24.16
N MET A 142 2.56 5.75 -23.70
CA MET A 142 3.79 4.98 -23.56
C MET A 142 4.45 4.70 -24.92
N ALA A 143 3.66 4.39 -25.96
CA ALA A 143 4.19 4.24 -27.31
C ALA A 143 4.85 5.53 -27.85
N TRP A 144 4.24 6.70 -27.61
CA TRP A 144 4.85 7.98 -27.98
C TRP A 144 6.13 8.27 -27.19
N ALA A 145 6.14 7.92 -25.90
CA ALA A 145 7.32 8.09 -25.04
C ALA A 145 8.47 7.18 -25.50
N ASP A 146 8.18 5.93 -25.86
CA ASP A 146 9.15 4.96 -26.38
C ASP A 146 9.72 5.37 -27.73
N ASP A 147 8.90 5.92 -28.63
CA ASP A 147 9.34 6.40 -29.94
C ASP A 147 10.29 7.61 -29.82
N THR A 148 10.08 8.46 -28.81
CA THR A 148 10.85 9.71 -28.64
C THR A 148 12.10 9.53 -27.79
N ARG A 149 12.12 8.56 -26.87
CA ARG A 149 13.20 8.45 -25.88
C ARG A 149 14.51 7.96 -26.52
N ARG A 150 15.62 8.53 -26.04
CA ARG A 150 16.97 8.08 -26.38
C ARG A 150 17.52 7.03 -25.42
N MET A 151 17.07 7.05 -24.16
CA MET A 151 17.58 6.17 -23.11
C MET A 151 16.77 4.87 -23.05
N ALA A 152 17.48 3.75 -22.89
CA ALA A 152 16.86 2.47 -22.53
C ALA A 152 16.31 2.52 -21.10
N VAL A 153 15.15 1.91 -20.87
CA VAL A 153 14.57 1.78 -19.53
C VAL A 153 14.78 0.34 -19.06
N ARG A 154 15.59 0.17 -18.01
CA ARG A 154 15.84 -1.12 -17.37
C ARG A 154 15.28 -1.11 -15.95
N THR A 155 14.97 -2.29 -15.42
CA THR A 155 14.42 -2.44 -14.07
C THR A 155 15.48 -2.83 -13.04
N ASN A 156 15.21 -2.55 -11.78
CA ASN A 156 15.90 -3.20 -10.68
C ASN A 156 15.01 -4.37 -10.23
N ALA A 157 15.49 -5.60 -10.38
CA ALA A 157 14.72 -6.80 -10.08
C ALA A 157 15.63 -7.86 -9.48
N GLU A 158 15.16 -8.48 -8.38
CA GLU A 158 15.92 -9.47 -7.60
C GLU A 158 15.28 -10.87 -7.71
N THR A 159 13.98 -10.95 -8.04
CA THR A 159 13.28 -12.22 -8.23
C THR A 159 12.82 -12.42 -9.66
N PRO A 160 12.64 -13.69 -10.11
CA PRO A 160 12.03 -13.98 -11.40
C PRO A 160 10.61 -13.41 -11.57
N ALA A 161 9.87 -13.22 -10.47
CA ALA A 161 8.54 -12.60 -10.50
C ALA A 161 8.64 -11.10 -10.82
N ASP A 162 9.54 -10.37 -10.14
CA ASP A 162 9.76 -8.94 -10.39
C ASP A 162 10.24 -8.68 -11.81
N ALA A 163 11.14 -9.54 -12.32
CA ALA A 163 11.66 -9.43 -13.67
C ALA A 163 10.56 -9.61 -14.73
N ARG A 164 9.64 -10.57 -14.53
CA ARG A 164 8.49 -10.79 -15.43
C ARG A 164 7.56 -9.57 -15.44
N THR A 165 7.15 -9.13 -14.26
CA THR A 165 6.29 -7.95 -14.12
C THR A 165 6.92 -6.73 -14.79
N ALA A 166 8.21 -6.48 -14.57
CA ALA A 166 8.88 -5.34 -15.17
C ALA A 166 8.91 -5.39 -16.70
N VAL A 167 9.11 -6.58 -17.30
CA VAL A 167 9.05 -6.78 -18.75
C VAL A 167 7.63 -6.53 -19.26
N ASP A 168 6.60 -6.98 -18.53
CA ASP A 168 5.19 -6.71 -18.89
C ASP A 168 4.87 -5.20 -18.91
N PHE A 169 5.59 -4.39 -18.13
CA PHE A 169 5.53 -2.92 -18.14
C PHE A 169 6.49 -2.23 -19.13
N GLY A 170 7.21 -2.99 -19.97
CA GLY A 170 8.08 -2.45 -21.02
C GLY A 170 9.55 -2.24 -20.62
N ALA A 171 10.01 -2.80 -19.49
CA ALA A 171 11.43 -2.78 -19.15
C ALA A 171 12.25 -3.61 -20.16
N GLU A 172 13.33 -3.03 -20.67
CA GLU A 172 14.18 -3.61 -21.71
C GLU A 172 15.34 -4.45 -21.14
N GLY A 173 15.24 -4.83 -19.86
CA GLY A 173 16.21 -5.66 -19.17
C GLY A 173 16.39 -5.29 -17.70
N ILE A 174 17.26 -6.02 -17.00
CA ILE A 174 17.56 -5.80 -15.58
C ILE A 174 18.83 -4.96 -15.47
N GLY A 175 18.74 -3.74 -14.96
CA GLY A 175 19.87 -2.83 -14.73
C GLY A 175 20.63 -3.11 -13.45
N LEU A 176 19.94 -3.63 -12.43
CA LEU A 176 20.50 -4.02 -11.14
C LEU A 176 19.73 -5.22 -10.58
N CYS A 177 20.45 -6.27 -10.21
CA CYS A 177 19.98 -7.38 -9.39
C CYS A 177 20.90 -7.41 -8.17
N ARG A 178 20.35 -7.29 -6.96
CA ARG A 178 21.13 -7.44 -5.72
C ARG A 178 21.21 -8.90 -5.30
#